data_AF-A0A420M792-F1
#
_entry.id   AF-A0A420M792-F1
#
_cell.length_a   1.000
_cell.length_b   1.000
_cell.length_c   1.000
_cell.angle_alpha   90.00
_cell.angle_beta   90.00
_cell.angle_gamma   90.00
#
_symmetry.space_group_name_H-M   'P 1'
#
loop_
_entity.id
_entity.type
_entity.pdbx_description
1 polymer ?
#
loop_
_entity_poly.entity_id
_entity_poly.type
_entity_poly.pdbx_seq_one_letter_code
_entity_poly.pdbx_strand_id
1 'polypeptide(L)'
;MHQSSLRLLRMVDDGRPFSKDFQDIFSTLIVSLLPLSAHRVRLIKVEYTFLSQDAISNLIYLKFSQSNRLPDPKDPSRIINTTTAITFSMSKDVARSICQCFVNARLIESANGKDQQVYTIKGSIWQLTPKGITILDRFCARNGIQQNQVSELASLKATRLVVLERDSQTDKLHYDQGTIEIVFRRLVGADSCNAMSIVTAADSSSMLEYRHSITEVKTTAELK
;
A
#
# COMPACT_ATOMS: atom_id res chain seq x y z
N MET A 1 -30.13 10.36 7.19
CA MET A 1 -29.13 9.88 8.17
C MET A 1 -28.27 8.78 7.52
N HIS A 2 -27.19 9.14 6.83
CA HIS A 2 -26.33 8.22 6.05
C HIS A 2 -24.88 8.18 6.57
N GLN A 3 -24.68 8.27 7.88
CA GLN A 3 -23.35 8.44 8.49
C GLN A 3 -22.77 7.17 9.11
N SER A 4 -23.37 6.00 8.88
CA SER A 4 -23.01 4.76 9.58
C SER A 4 -21.93 3.91 8.89
N SER A 5 -21.67 4.13 7.59
CA SER A 5 -20.72 3.32 6.80
C SER A 5 -19.25 3.79 6.91
N LEU A 6 -19.00 5.00 7.43
CA LEU A 6 -17.66 5.60 7.55
C LEU A 6 -16.89 5.19 8.82
N ARG A 7 -17.53 4.52 9.79
CA ARG A 7 -16.89 4.22 11.09
C ARG A 7 -15.72 3.23 11.04
N LEU A 8 -15.54 2.49 9.95
CA LEU A 8 -14.39 1.59 9.78
C LEU A 8 -13.24 2.19 8.97
N LEU A 9 -13.51 3.24 8.19
CA LEU A 9 -12.52 3.99 7.44
C LEU A 9 -12.09 5.15 8.31
N ARG A 10 -11.00 4.99 9.06
CA ARG A 10 -10.47 6.15 9.79
C ARG A 10 -10.00 7.16 8.77
N MET A 11 -10.45 8.39 8.94
CA MET A 11 -10.10 9.51 8.07
C MET A 11 -9.23 10.46 8.87
N VAL A 12 -8.20 10.98 8.23
CA VAL A 12 -7.37 12.08 8.73
C VAL A 12 -8.16 13.38 8.56
N ASP A 13 -7.79 14.42 9.30
CA ASP A 13 -8.44 15.75 9.29
C ASP A 13 -8.54 16.39 7.89
N ASP A 14 -7.66 15.98 6.97
CA ASP A 14 -7.64 16.44 5.58
C ASP A 14 -8.55 15.64 4.62
N GLY A 15 -9.36 14.73 5.17
CA GLY A 15 -10.30 13.92 4.40
C GLY A 15 -9.67 12.75 3.65
N ARG A 16 -8.41 12.38 3.95
CA ARG A 16 -7.79 11.16 3.42
C ARG A 16 -8.02 9.97 4.35
N PRO A 17 -8.23 8.76 3.81
CA PRO A 17 -8.25 7.56 4.64
C PRO A 17 -6.87 7.30 5.23
N PHE A 18 -6.84 6.71 6.43
CA PHE A 18 -5.61 6.24 7.07
C PHE A 18 -4.87 5.28 6.14
N SER A 19 -3.53 5.34 6.14
CA SER A 19 -2.72 4.62 5.15
C SER A 19 -2.96 3.11 5.19
N LYS A 20 -3.14 2.54 6.38
CA LYS A 20 -3.44 1.11 6.56
C LYS A 20 -4.82 0.77 5.99
N ASP A 21 -5.85 1.49 6.40
CA ASP A 21 -7.23 1.23 5.98
C ASP A 21 -7.37 1.40 4.45
N PHE A 22 -6.67 2.39 3.87
CA PHE A 22 -6.57 2.60 2.44
C PHE A 22 -5.95 1.42 1.68
N GLN A 23 -4.84 0.86 2.19
CA GLN A 23 -4.18 -0.31 1.61
C GLN A 23 -5.03 -1.59 1.76
N ASP A 24 -5.76 -1.71 2.86
CA ASP A 24 -6.63 -2.85 3.13
C ASP A 24 -7.85 -2.84 2.22
N ILE A 25 -8.45 -1.68 1.97
CA ILE A 25 -9.54 -1.53 0.98
C ILE A 25 -9.06 -1.84 -0.42
N PHE A 26 -7.91 -1.31 -0.81
CA PHE A 26 -7.29 -1.62 -2.10
C PHE A 26 -7.14 -3.14 -2.27
N SER A 27 -6.53 -3.80 -1.29
CA SER A 27 -6.25 -5.23 -1.37
C SER A 27 -7.53 -6.07 -1.34
N THR A 28 -8.52 -5.68 -0.54
CA THR A 28 -9.84 -6.33 -0.48
C THR A 28 -10.56 -6.22 -1.82
N LEU A 29 -10.51 -5.06 -2.48
CA LEU A 29 -11.05 -4.88 -3.83
C LEU A 29 -10.35 -5.79 -4.83
N ILE A 30 -9.02 -5.83 -4.84
CA ILE A 30 -8.31 -6.68 -5.81
C ILE A 30 -8.61 -8.14 -5.55
N VAL A 31 -8.64 -8.60 -4.29
CA VAL A 31 -9.03 -9.97 -3.95
C VAL A 31 -10.44 -10.30 -4.45
N SER A 32 -11.40 -9.37 -4.36
CA SER A 32 -12.76 -9.59 -4.86
C SER A 32 -12.86 -9.62 -6.39
N LEU A 33 -11.86 -9.08 -7.09
CA LEU A 33 -11.73 -9.12 -8.55
C LEU A 33 -10.95 -10.34 -9.06
N LEU A 34 -10.34 -11.14 -8.17
CA LEU A 34 -9.59 -12.32 -8.59
C LEU A 34 -10.53 -13.45 -9.07
N PRO A 35 -10.16 -14.18 -10.14
CA PRO A 35 -8.92 -14.02 -10.93
C PRO A 35 -9.01 -12.83 -11.91
N LEU A 36 -7.92 -12.06 -12.01
CA LEU A 36 -7.77 -11.01 -13.01
C LEU A 36 -7.70 -11.60 -14.42
N SER A 37 -8.31 -10.90 -15.37
CA SER A 37 -8.49 -11.39 -16.73
C SER A 37 -7.58 -10.67 -17.71
N ALA A 38 -7.41 -11.25 -18.89
CA ALA A 38 -6.69 -10.62 -19.98
C ALA A 38 -7.64 -9.78 -20.83
N HIS A 39 -7.29 -8.52 -21.07
CA HIS A 39 -8.08 -7.64 -21.93
C HIS A 39 -7.25 -7.16 -23.11
N ARG A 40 -7.92 -6.98 -24.26
CA ARG A 40 -7.29 -6.42 -25.45
C ARG A 40 -7.33 -4.90 -25.36
N VAL A 41 -6.16 -4.28 -25.42
CA VAL A 41 -6.02 -2.82 -25.49
C VAL A 41 -5.38 -2.47 -26.82
N ARG A 42 -6.19 -1.86 -27.72
CA ARG A 42 -5.83 -1.63 -29.13
C ARG A 42 -5.47 -2.94 -29.85
N LEU A 43 -4.19 -3.18 -30.10
CA LEU A 43 -3.68 -4.34 -30.83
C LEU A 43 -2.97 -5.36 -29.90
N ILE A 44 -2.78 -5.02 -28.62
CA ILE A 44 -2.00 -5.83 -27.68
C ILE A 44 -2.96 -6.45 -26.65
N LYS A 45 -2.73 -7.73 -26.32
CA LYS A 45 -3.39 -8.40 -25.20
C LYS A 45 -2.57 -8.13 -23.93
N VAL A 46 -3.20 -7.59 -22.90
CA VAL A 46 -2.57 -7.31 -21.61
C VAL A 46 -3.15 -8.26 -20.57
N GLU A 47 -2.27 -9.02 -19.92
CA GLU A 47 -2.61 -10.00 -18.87
C GLU A 47 -2.77 -9.31 -17.51
N TYR A 48 -3.52 -9.96 -16.59
CA TYR A 48 -3.75 -9.51 -15.21
C TYR A 48 -4.35 -8.09 -15.12
N THR A 49 -5.45 -7.88 -15.83
CA THR A 49 -6.17 -6.59 -15.88
C THR A 49 -7.60 -6.72 -15.37
N PHE A 50 -8.22 -5.58 -15.05
CA PHE A 50 -9.63 -5.49 -14.66
C PHE A 50 -10.32 -4.28 -15.29
N LEU A 51 -11.64 -4.35 -15.42
CA LEU A 51 -12.46 -3.26 -15.92
C LEU A 51 -12.81 -2.28 -14.81
N SER A 52 -12.89 -1.01 -15.16
CA SER A 52 -13.26 0.05 -14.21
C SER A 52 -14.65 -0.15 -13.61
N GLN A 53 -15.58 -0.67 -14.40
CA GLN A 53 -16.95 -0.93 -13.99
C GLN A 53 -17.02 -2.04 -12.95
N ASP A 54 -16.21 -3.09 -13.10
CA ASP A 54 -16.15 -4.20 -12.14
C ASP A 54 -15.59 -3.71 -10.81
N ALA A 55 -14.54 -2.90 -10.84
CA ALA A 55 -13.97 -2.29 -9.64
C ALA A 55 -15.00 -1.40 -8.91
N ILE A 56 -15.73 -0.55 -9.66
CA ILE A 56 -16.78 0.29 -9.08
C ILE A 56 -17.92 -0.55 -8.49
N SER A 57 -18.37 -1.58 -9.20
CA SER A 57 -19.45 -2.47 -8.74
C SER A 57 -19.07 -3.18 -7.43
N ASN A 58 -17.83 -3.68 -7.34
CA ASN A 58 -17.30 -4.34 -6.15
C ASN A 58 -17.13 -3.35 -4.98
N LEU A 59 -16.66 -2.12 -5.23
CA LEU A 59 -16.52 -1.12 -4.18
C LEU A 59 -17.86 -0.68 -3.58
N ILE A 60 -18.91 -0.54 -4.40
CA ILE A 60 -20.24 -0.15 -3.92
C ILE A 60 -20.76 -1.11 -2.85
N TYR A 61 -20.44 -2.40 -2.96
CA TYR A 61 -20.82 -3.45 -2.01
C TYR A 61 -19.61 -4.27 -1.54
N LEU A 62 -18.59 -3.59 -1.04
CA LEU A 62 -17.35 -4.24 -0.66
C LEU A 62 -17.55 -5.12 0.58
N LYS A 63 -17.25 -6.41 0.47
CA LYS A 63 -17.31 -7.36 1.59
C LYS A 63 -15.92 -7.61 2.13
N PHE A 64 -15.70 -7.24 3.38
CA PHE A 64 -14.49 -7.53 4.13
C PHE A 64 -14.80 -8.64 5.14
N SER A 65 -14.04 -9.74 5.10
CA SER A 65 -14.19 -10.83 6.06
C SER A 65 -12.97 -10.90 6.96
N GLN A 66 -13.20 -10.81 8.27
CA GLN A 66 -12.17 -10.99 9.29
C GLN A 66 -12.46 -12.30 10.03
N SER A 67 -11.44 -13.15 10.15
CA SER A 67 -11.53 -14.36 10.97
C SER A 67 -10.77 -14.14 12.29
N ASN A 68 -11.44 -14.39 13.41
CA ASN A 68 -10.83 -14.39 14.73
C ASN A 68 -10.86 -15.81 15.27
N ARG A 69 -9.68 -16.32 15.68
CA ARG A 69 -9.54 -17.64 16.30
C ARG A 69 -9.41 -17.45 17.80
N LEU A 70 -10.40 -17.91 18.55
CA LEU A 70 -10.39 -17.87 20.01
C LEU A 70 -10.61 -19.28 20.54
N PRO A 71 -9.94 -19.69 21.63
CA PRO A 71 -10.23 -20.97 22.27
C PRO A 71 -11.68 -20.97 22.77
N ASP A 72 -12.35 -22.12 22.69
CA ASP A 72 -13.70 -22.28 23.22
C ASP A 72 -13.66 -22.05 24.74
N PRO A 73 -14.46 -21.12 25.29
CA PRO A 73 -14.49 -20.87 26.73
C PRO A 73 -14.91 -22.08 27.56
N LYS A 74 -15.55 -23.10 26.94
CA LYS A 74 -15.96 -24.35 27.60
C LYS A 74 -14.96 -25.50 27.42
N ASP A 75 -14.10 -25.42 26.41
CA ASP A 75 -13.09 -26.45 26.13
C ASP A 75 -11.85 -25.82 25.47
N PRO A 76 -10.78 -25.52 26.23
CA PRO A 76 -9.60 -24.84 25.71
C PRO A 76 -8.82 -25.66 24.67
N SER A 77 -9.13 -26.95 24.49
CA SER A 77 -8.56 -27.78 23.41
C SER A 77 -9.22 -27.54 22.05
N ARG A 78 -10.39 -26.88 22.03
CA ARG A 78 -11.17 -26.58 20.83
C ARG A 78 -10.97 -25.13 20.41
N ILE A 79 -10.68 -24.90 19.13
CA ILE A 79 -10.56 -23.56 18.55
C ILE A 79 -11.90 -23.16 17.91
N ILE A 80 -12.49 -22.05 18.35
CA ILE A 80 -13.64 -21.43 17.70
C ILE A 80 -13.12 -20.41 16.67
N ASN A 81 -13.49 -20.62 15.41
CA ASN A 81 -13.27 -19.65 14.34
C ASN A 81 -14.52 -18.78 14.18
N THR A 82 -14.46 -17.54 14.63
CA THR A 82 -15.51 -16.54 14.41
C THR A 82 -15.16 -15.74 13.16
N THR A 83 -15.92 -15.92 12.09
CA THR A 83 -15.77 -15.13 10.85
C THR A 83 -16.77 -13.98 10.87
N THR A 84 -16.28 -12.76 11.06
CA THR A 84 -17.09 -11.53 10.97
C THR A 84 -17.00 -10.98 9.55
N ALA A 85 -18.11 -11.01 8.81
CA ALA A 85 -18.22 -10.39 7.49
C ALA A 85 -18.84 -8.99 7.62
N ILE A 86 -18.08 -7.97 7.25
CA ILE A 86 -18.50 -6.56 7.23
C ILE A 86 -18.76 -6.17 5.78
N THR A 87 -19.96 -5.68 5.49
CA THR A 87 -20.31 -5.16 4.16
C THR A 87 -20.33 -3.65 4.19
N PHE A 88 -19.46 -3.03 3.41
CA PHE A 88 -19.49 -1.60 3.17
C PHE A 88 -20.46 -1.30 2.04
N SER A 89 -21.32 -0.31 2.26
CA SER A 89 -22.11 0.30 1.20
C SER A 89 -21.64 1.73 0.98
N MET A 90 -21.33 2.04 -0.28
CA MET A 90 -20.91 3.39 -0.68
C MET A 90 -21.57 3.81 -2.00
N SER A 91 -21.68 5.12 -2.23
CA SER A 91 -22.18 5.61 -3.51
C SER A 91 -21.17 5.39 -4.62
N LYS A 92 -21.64 5.39 -5.87
CA LYS A 92 -20.79 5.30 -7.06
C LYS A 92 -19.73 6.41 -7.11
N ASP A 93 -20.08 7.62 -6.67
CA ASP A 93 -19.14 8.75 -6.65
C ASP A 93 -18.04 8.56 -5.61
N VAL A 94 -18.37 8.01 -4.44
CA VAL A 94 -17.39 7.66 -3.41
C VAL A 94 -16.47 6.54 -3.92
N ALA A 95 -17.02 5.49 -4.54
CA ALA A 95 -16.23 4.43 -5.16
C ALA A 95 -15.28 4.97 -6.23
N ARG A 96 -15.75 5.91 -7.07
CA ARG A 96 -14.91 6.61 -8.06
C ARG A 96 -13.78 7.39 -7.41
N SER A 97 -14.07 8.12 -6.33
CA SER A 97 -13.07 8.88 -5.57
C SER A 97 -12.00 7.96 -4.97
N ILE A 98 -12.40 6.81 -4.43
CA ILE A 98 -11.46 5.80 -3.91
C ILE A 98 -10.56 5.26 -5.02
N CYS A 99 -11.11 4.91 -6.18
CA CYS A 99 -10.31 4.49 -7.34
C CYS A 99 -9.34 5.59 -7.80
N GLN A 100 -9.77 6.85 -7.78
CA GLN A 100 -8.89 7.98 -8.07
C GLN A 100 -7.72 8.07 -7.08
N CYS A 101 -7.96 7.82 -5.78
CA CYS A 101 -6.89 7.73 -4.80
C CYS A 101 -5.91 6.60 -5.10
N PHE A 102 -6.37 5.44 -5.61
CA PHE A 102 -5.48 4.35 -6.03
C PHE A 102 -4.57 4.74 -7.21
N VAL A 103 -5.09 5.50 -8.18
CA VAL A 103 -4.31 6.06 -9.29
C VAL A 103 -3.25 7.03 -8.75
N ASN A 104 -3.67 8.00 -7.93
CA ASN A 104 -2.77 9.02 -7.34
C ASN A 104 -1.66 8.37 -6.48
N ALA A 105 -1.99 7.30 -5.76
CA ALA A 105 -1.05 6.55 -4.95
C ALA A 105 -0.16 5.58 -5.76
N ARG A 106 -0.31 5.55 -7.09
CA ARG A 106 0.39 4.64 -8.01
C ARG A 106 0.22 3.17 -7.63
N LEU A 107 -0.98 2.78 -7.19
CA LEU A 107 -1.31 1.37 -6.92
C LEU A 107 -1.83 0.66 -8.17
N ILE A 108 -2.51 1.42 -9.03
CA ILE A 108 -3.01 0.98 -10.33
C ILE A 108 -2.57 1.96 -11.41
N GLU A 109 -2.50 1.47 -12.64
CA GLU A 109 -2.18 2.27 -13.82
C GLU A 109 -3.00 1.78 -15.02
N SER A 110 -3.08 2.62 -16.06
CA SER A 110 -3.85 2.29 -17.25
C SER A 110 -3.12 1.23 -18.08
N ALA A 111 -3.85 0.18 -18.48
CA ALA A 111 -3.30 -0.87 -19.33
C ALA A 111 -3.06 -0.40 -20.78
N ASN A 112 -3.44 0.83 -21.13
CA ASN A 112 -3.28 1.41 -22.46
C ASN A 112 -1.88 2.00 -22.74
N GLY A 113 -0.97 1.93 -21.77
CA GLY A 113 0.40 2.43 -21.87
C GLY A 113 0.53 3.95 -21.82
N LYS A 114 -0.57 4.69 -21.64
CA LYS A 114 -0.53 6.13 -21.35
C LYS A 114 -0.57 6.33 -19.84
N ASP A 115 0.21 7.28 -19.37
CA ASP A 115 0.15 7.72 -17.97
C ASP A 115 -1.15 8.49 -17.74
N GLN A 116 -2.19 7.76 -17.34
CA GLN A 116 -3.52 8.30 -17.15
C GLN A 116 -3.70 8.69 -15.68
N GLN A 117 -3.68 10.00 -15.43
CA GLN A 117 -3.78 10.57 -14.09
C GLN A 117 -5.21 10.60 -13.51
N VAL A 118 -6.23 10.44 -14.36
CA VAL A 118 -7.65 10.49 -13.95
C VAL A 118 -8.32 9.14 -14.14
N TYR A 119 -8.98 8.65 -13.10
CA TYR A 119 -9.76 7.42 -13.15
C TYR A 119 -11.05 7.62 -13.96
N THR A 120 -11.12 6.99 -15.13
CA THR A 120 -12.31 7.00 -15.99
C THR A 120 -13.06 5.70 -15.89
N ILE A 121 -14.40 5.76 -15.76
CA ILE A 121 -15.22 4.56 -15.61
C ILE A 121 -15.49 3.90 -16.98
N LYS A 122 -15.84 4.68 -18.00
CA LYS A 122 -16.26 4.11 -19.29
C LYS A 122 -15.08 3.51 -20.05
N GLY A 123 -15.19 2.22 -20.38
CA GLY A 123 -14.29 1.50 -21.30
C GLY A 123 -12.82 1.44 -20.88
N SER A 124 -12.50 1.71 -19.61
CA SER A 124 -11.13 1.84 -19.15
C SER A 124 -10.68 0.56 -18.45
N ILE A 125 -9.48 0.12 -18.82
CA ILE A 125 -8.86 -1.13 -18.36
C ILE A 125 -7.65 -0.75 -17.52
N TRP A 126 -7.56 -1.33 -16.33
CA TRP A 126 -6.52 -1.04 -15.35
C TRP A 126 -5.73 -2.29 -15.02
N GLN A 127 -4.48 -2.09 -14.61
CA GLN A 127 -3.59 -3.12 -14.10
C GLN A 127 -2.94 -2.65 -12.80
N LEU A 128 -2.46 -3.58 -11.98
CA LEU A 128 -1.68 -3.23 -10.80
C LEU A 128 -0.27 -2.78 -11.19
N THR A 129 0.24 -1.79 -10.47
CA THR A 129 1.67 -1.44 -10.52
C THR A 129 2.49 -2.41 -9.66
N PRO A 130 3.83 -2.45 -9.80
CA PRO A 130 4.71 -3.16 -8.87
C PRO A 130 4.45 -2.85 -7.38
N LYS A 131 4.13 -1.58 -7.09
CA LYS A 131 3.78 -1.12 -5.73
C LYS A 131 2.46 -1.74 -5.27
N GLY A 132 1.43 -1.70 -6.12
CA GLY A 132 0.14 -2.31 -5.83
C GLY A 132 0.24 -3.81 -5.57
N ILE A 133 1.01 -4.53 -6.40
CA ILE A 133 1.25 -5.98 -6.25
C ILE A 133 1.90 -6.30 -4.90
N THR A 134 2.91 -5.51 -4.49
CA THR A 134 3.60 -5.74 -3.21
C THR A 134 2.68 -5.52 -2.01
N ILE A 135 1.77 -4.55 -2.09
CA ILE A 135 0.78 -4.29 -1.03
C ILE A 135 -0.24 -5.43 -0.96
N LEU A 136 -0.73 -5.89 -2.13
CA LEU A 136 -1.63 -7.03 -2.22
C LEU A 136 -1.01 -8.30 -1.64
N ASP A 137 0.23 -8.61 -2.01
CA ASP A 137 0.96 -9.79 -1.54
C ASP A 137 1.09 -9.79 0.00
N ARG A 138 1.52 -8.67 0.58
CA ARG A 138 1.59 -8.50 2.04
C ARG A 138 0.24 -8.64 2.72
N PHE A 139 -0.81 -8.10 2.10
CA PHE A 139 -2.18 -8.24 2.62
C PHE A 139 -2.63 -9.70 2.61
N CYS A 140 -2.40 -10.43 1.51
CA CYS A 140 -2.73 -11.84 1.41
C CYS A 140 -1.96 -12.68 2.44
N ALA A 141 -0.65 -12.44 2.60
CA ALA A 141 0.17 -13.10 3.60
C ALA A 141 -0.33 -12.84 5.03
N ARG A 142 -0.66 -11.58 5.36
CA ARG A 142 -1.14 -11.20 6.70
C ARG A 142 -2.50 -11.81 7.04
N ASN A 143 -3.37 -11.97 6.04
CA ASN A 143 -4.73 -12.50 6.23
C ASN A 143 -4.85 -14.01 5.90
N GLY A 144 -3.75 -14.69 5.56
CA GLY A 144 -3.76 -16.11 5.22
C GLY A 144 -4.54 -16.44 3.94
N ILE A 145 -4.65 -15.50 3.01
CA ILE A 145 -5.35 -15.67 1.73
C ILE A 145 -4.40 -16.38 0.76
N GLN A 146 -4.70 -17.63 0.44
CA GLN A 146 -3.93 -18.41 -0.55
C GLN A 146 -4.59 -18.28 -1.92
N GLN A 147 -3.92 -17.56 -2.83
CA GLN A 147 -4.39 -17.41 -4.21
C GLN A 147 -3.21 -17.46 -5.19
N ASN A 148 -3.27 -18.42 -6.12
CA ASN A 148 -2.14 -18.74 -7.01
C ASN A 148 -1.71 -17.54 -7.86
N GLN A 149 -2.68 -16.82 -8.42
CA GLN A 149 -2.42 -15.65 -9.27
C GLN A 149 -1.72 -14.50 -8.52
N VAL A 150 -1.92 -14.38 -7.20
CA VAL A 150 -1.22 -13.37 -6.39
C VAL A 150 0.25 -13.72 -6.26
N SER A 151 0.56 -14.99 -5.98
CA SER A 151 1.95 -15.48 -5.88
C SER A 151 2.68 -15.34 -7.23
N GLU A 152 1.98 -15.65 -8.32
CA GLU A 152 2.47 -15.46 -9.69
C GLU A 152 2.76 -13.98 -9.97
N LEU A 153 1.80 -13.07 -9.72
CA LEU A 153 1.98 -11.62 -9.88
C LEU A 153 3.15 -11.08 -9.04
N ALA A 154 3.27 -11.54 -7.79
CA ALA A 154 4.35 -11.16 -6.91
C ALA A 154 5.71 -11.57 -7.48
N SER A 155 5.82 -12.80 -8.01
CA SER A 155 7.05 -13.29 -8.63
C SER A 155 7.46 -12.51 -9.88
N LEU A 156 6.49 -12.02 -10.67
CA LEU A 156 6.75 -11.35 -11.93
C LEU A 156 7.11 -9.86 -11.79
N LYS A 157 6.45 -9.16 -10.86
CA LYS A 157 6.43 -7.68 -10.87
C LYS A 157 6.54 -7.03 -9.49
N ALA A 158 6.69 -7.77 -8.38
CA ALA A 158 6.80 -7.13 -7.06
C ALA A 158 8.07 -6.28 -6.93
N THR A 159 8.00 -5.26 -6.07
CA THR A 159 9.12 -4.37 -5.77
C THR A 159 9.38 -4.31 -4.27
N ARG A 160 10.57 -3.88 -3.86
CA ARG A 160 10.91 -3.75 -2.44
C ARG A 160 10.42 -2.41 -1.90
N LEU A 161 9.35 -2.45 -1.12
CA LEU A 161 8.81 -1.27 -0.43
C LEU A 161 9.41 -1.11 0.97
N VAL A 162 9.90 0.09 1.26
CA VAL A 162 10.18 0.54 2.64
C VAL A 162 8.88 1.04 3.25
N VAL A 163 8.51 0.47 4.40
CA VAL A 163 7.37 0.92 5.18
C VAL A 163 7.90 1.84 6.25
N LEU A 164 7.39 3.06 6.28
CA LEU A 164 7.69 4.03 7.33
C LEU A 164 6.59 3.95 8.37
N GLU A 165 6.99 4.03 9.64
CA GLU A 165 6.06 4.04 10.76
C GLU A 165 5.22 5.32 10.73
N ARG A 166 3.94 5.17 11.07
CA ARG A 166 2.98 6.26 11.16
C ARG A 166 2.34 6.25 12.53
N ASP A 167 2.10 7.44 13.03
CA ASP A 167 1.37 7.64 14.28
C ASP A 167 -0.04 7.06 14.18
N SER A 168 -0.42 6.23 15.16
CA SER A 168 -1.66 5.46 15.12
C SER A 168 -2.94 6.29 15.22
N GLN A 169 -2.84 7.54 15.70
CA GLN A 169 -3.96 8.45 15.92
C GLN A 169 -4.08 9.50 14.81
N THR A 170 -2.98 9.91 14.21
CA THR A 170 -2.93 11.01 13.24
C THR A 170 -2.54 10.57 11.82
N ASP A 171 -2.08 9.33 11.64
CA ASP A 171 -1.52 8.77 10.39
C ASP A 171 -0.30 9.55 9.84
N LYS A 172 0.27 10.46 10.63
CA LYS A 172 1.46 11.24 10.24
C LYS A 172 2.71 10.38 10.35
N LEU A 173 3.66 10.62 9.43
CA LEU A 173 4.98 9.99 9.52
C LEU A 173 5.75 10.57 10.71
N HIS A 174 6.51 9.71 11.40
CA HIS A 174 7.47 10.17 12.38
C HIS A 174 8.59 10.95 11.69
N TYR A 175 8.90 12.13 12.22
CA TYR A 175 10.02 12.96 11.76
C TYR A 175 11.14 12.91 12.79
N ASP A 176 11.78 11.75 12.86
CA ASP A 176 12.94 11.50 13.73
C ASP A 176 14.17 11.15 12.89
N GLN A 177 15.35 11.26 13.52
CA GLN A 177 16.62 10.99 12.87
C GLN A 177 16.70 9.55 12.32
N GLY A 178 16.14 8.57 13.02
CA GLY A 178 16.14 7.17 12.60
C GLY A 178 15.33 6.97 11.32
N THR A 179 14.14 7.57 11.22
CA THR A 179 13.32 7.53 10.00
C THR A 179 14.05 8.14 8.81
N ILE A 180 14.70 9.30 8.99
CA ILE A 180 15.49 9.96 7.94
C ILE A 180 16.66 9.08 7.50
N GLU A 181 17.39 8.49 8.45
CA GLU A 181 18.52 7.62 8.17
C GLU A 181 18.11 6.35 7.40
N ILE A 182 16.96 5.75 7.73
CA ILE A 182 16.43 4.59 7.01
C ILE A 182 16.11 4.95 5.55
N VAL A 183 15.46 6.10 5.32
CA VAL A 183 15.13 6.59 3.97
C VAL A 183 16.42 6.86 3.18
N PHE A 184 17.37 7.55 3.80
CA PHE A 184 18.64 7.91 3.17
C PHE A 184 19.46 6.66 2.79
N ARG A 185 19.64 5.72 3.73
CA ARG A 185 20.35 4.45 3.45
C ARG A 185 19.68 3.66 2.35
N ARG A 186 18.34 3.65 2.29
CA ARG A 186 17.62 2.96 1.20
C ARG A 186 17.85 3.64 -0.15
N LEU A 187 17.85 4.97 -0.18
CA LEU A 187 18.01 5.77 -1.39
C LEU A 187 19.43 5.64 -1.96
N VAL A 188 20.43 5.76 -1.08
CA VAL A 188 21.85 5.75 -1.46
C VAL A 188 22.31 4.34 -1.82
N GLY A 189 21.74 3.31 -1.19
CA GLY A 189 22.07 1.90 -1.41
C GLY A 189 22.84 1.31 -0.23
N ALA A 190 22.78 -0.02 -0.09
CA ALA A 190 23.51 -0.72 0.98
C ALA A 190 25.03 -0.75 0.74
N ASP A 191 25.46 -0.55 -0.51
CA ASP A 191 26.84 -0.70 -0.95
C ASP A 191 27.64 0.63 -0.93
N SER A 192 27.02 1.73 -0.50
CA SER A 192 27.53 3.09 -0.69
C SER A 192 27.50 3.89 0.62
N CYS A 193 28.20 3.40 1.63
CA CYS A 193 28.98 4.21 2.59
C CYS A 193 29.50 3.28 3.69
N ASN A 194 30.71 3.55 4.18
CA ASN A 194 31.42 2.84 5.23
C ASN A 194 30.60 2.72 6.53
N ALA A 195 29.68 1.76 6.59
CA ALA A 195 29.00 1.41 7.82
C ALA A 195 29.99 0.60 8.66
N MET A 196 30.59 1.23 9.68
CA MET A 196 31.18 0.46 10.78
C MET A 196 30.07 -0.43 11.34
N SER A 197 30.22 -1.73 11.15
CA SER A 197 29.36 -2.71 11.80
C SER A 197 29.55 -2.58 13.31
N ILE A 198 28.47 -2.30 14.02
CA ILE A 198 28.31 -2.49 15.47
C ILE A 198 28.98 -1.41 16.33
N VAL A 199 28.12 -0.53 16.85
CA VAL A 199 28.43 0.31 18.02
C VAL A 199 28.63 -0.63 19.22
N THR A 200 29.88 -0.81 19.66
CA THR A 200 30.18 -1.20 21.04
C THR A 200 30.40 0.08 21.85
N ALA A 201 29.89 0.10 23.08
CA ALA A 201 29.75 1.28 23.93
C ALA A 201 31.08 1.92 24.43
N ALA A 202 32.21 1.66 23.77
CA ALA A 202 33.54 2.11 24.17
C ALA A 202 34.10 3.28 23.34
N ASP A 203 33.56 3.57 22.15
CA ASP A 203 34.21 4.49 21.19
C ASP A 203 33.62 5.91 21.18
N SER A 204 33.37 6.47 22.37
CA SER A 204 32.90 7.85 22.56
C SER A 204 33.84 8.92 21.99
N SER A 205 35.09 8.58 21.64
CA SER A 205 36.07 9.47 21.00
C SER A 205 35.92 9.59 19.48
N SER A 206 35.27 8.62 18.82
CA SER A 206 35.12 8.59 17.35
C SER A 206 34.03 9.54 16.80
N MET A 207 33.11 9.99 17.67
CA MET A 207 32.04 10.94 17.31
C MET A 207 32.55 12.37 17.00
N LEU A 208 33.77 12.72 17.44
CA LEU A 208 34.32 14.07 17.23
C LEU A 208 35.02 14.23 15.88
N GLU A 209 35.57 13.16 15.31
CA GLU A 209 36.36 13.23 14.07
C GLU A 209 35.48 13.33 12.82
N TYR A 210 34.24 12.83 12.88
CA TYR A 210 33.24 13.00 11.82
C TYR A 210 32.58 14.39 11.83
N ARG A 211 32.67 15.13 12.95
CA ARG A 211 32.11 16.47 13.08
C ARG A 211 32.87 17.53 12.27
N HIS A 212 34.08 17.19 11.79
CA HIS A 212 34.98 18.10 11.08
C HIS A 212 35.19 17.77 9.61
N SER A 213 34.75 16.61 9.11
CA SER A 213 34.80 16.27 7.68
C SER A 213 33.58 16.80 6.92
N ILE A 214 33.30 18.10 7.11
CA ILE A 214 32.26 18.83 6.37
C ILE A 214 32.84 19.13 4.98
N THR A 215 32.45 18.37 3.97
CA THR A 215 32.58 18.85 2.58
C THR A 215 31.43 19.83 2.35
N GLU A 216 31.70 21.13 2.53
CA GLU A 216 30.74 22.18 2.18
C GLU A 216 30.39 22.09 0.69
N VAL A 217 29.12 21.83 0.38
CA VAL A 217 28.57 22.09 -0.96
C VAL A 217 27.95 23.47 -0.93
N LYS A 218 28.70 24.48 -1.38
CA LYS A 218 28.14 25.81 -1.67
C LYS A 218 27.20 25.68 -2.87
N THR A 219 25.91 25.78 -2.63
CA THR A 219 24.94 26.01 -3.69
C THR A 219 25.14 27.44 -4.20
N THR A 220 25.62 27.58 -5.44
CA THR A 220 25.69 28.86 -6.13
C THR A 220 24.28 29.34 -6.43
N ALA A 221 23.68 30.09 -5.50
CA ALA A 221 22.62 31.01 -5.82
C ALA A 221 23.28 32.30 -6.33
N GLU A 222 23.53 32.36 -7.64
CA GLU A 222 23.61 33.59 -8.43
C GLU A 222 23.78 33.22 -9.91
N LEU A 223 22.65 33.03 -10.59
CA LEU A 223 22.56 33.22 -12.04
C LEU A 223 21.27 34.00 -12.33
N LYS A 224 21.47 35.32 -12.42
CA LYS A 224 20.60 36.43 -12.86
C LYS A 224 19.58 37.00 -11.87
#